data_AF-A0A4Z2FS73-F1
#
_entry.id   AF-A0A4Z2FS73-F1
#
_cell.length_a   1.000
_cell.length_b   1.000
_cell.length_c   1.000
_cell.angle_alpha   90.00
_cell.angle_beta   90.00
_cell.angle_gamma   90.00
#
_symmetry.space_group_name_H-M   'P 1'
#
loop_
_entity.id
_entity.type
_entity.pdbx_description
1 polymer ?
#
loop_
_entity_poly.entity_id
_entity_poly.type
_entity_poly.pdbx_seq_one_letter_code
_entity_poly.pdbx_strand_id
1 'polypeptide(L)'
;MDSNVIDLPLCAIRTWTLCGTPEYLAPEVIQSKGHGRAVDWWALGILVFEMLAGDLIKKFLNGADDVKKHRWFKVVDWEAVPLRKMKPPIVPKVSHEGDTSNFDVYPEDDWKKDPAVPQKDLEIFKNF
;
A
#
# COMPACT_ATOMS: atom_id res chain seq x y z
N MET A 1 -14.05 -31.61 -16.85
CA MET A 1 -12.68 -31.94 -16.43
C MET A 1 -11.89 -30.67 -16.71
N ASP A 2 -11.70 -29.74 -15.76
CA ASP A 2 -11.55 -29.92 -14.32
C ASP A 2 -12.34 -28.90 -13.48
N SER A 3 -13.08 -29.42 -12.51
CA SER A 3 -14.06 -28.70 -11.69
C SER A 3 -13.51 -28.18 -10.35
N ASN A 4 -12.19 -28.04 -10.21
CA ASN A 4 -11.54 -27.91 -8.88
C ASN A 4 -10.92 -26.55 -8.56
N VAL A 5 -11.29 -25.46 -9.25
CA VAL A 5 -10.66 -24.14 -9.03
C VAL A 5 -11.51 -23.20 -8.15
N ILE A 6 -12.76 -23.57 -7.82
CA ILE A 6 -13.73 -22.62 -7.24
C ILE A 6 -13.85 -22.62 -5.70
N ASP A 7 -13.16 -23.53 -4.99
CA ASP A 7 -13.28 -23.67 -3.52
C ASP A 7 -11.95 -23.60 -2.76
N LEU A 8 -10.91 -22.95 -3.33
CA LEU A 8 -9.75 -22.61 -2.51
C LEU A 8 -10.11 -21.43 -1.60
N PRO A 9 -9.95 -21.55 -0.27
CA PRO A 9 -10.23 -20.43 0.64
C PRO A 9 -9.43 -19.22 0.16
N LEU A 10 -9.99 -18.00 0.27
CA LEU A 10 -9.34 -16.72 -0.07
C LEU A 10 -7.91 -16.56 0.50
N CYS A 11 -7.54 -17.37 1.49
CA CYS A 11 -6.22 -17.49 2.09
C CYS A 11 -5.17 -18.21 1.21
N ALA A 12 -5.59 -19.05 0.25
CA ALA A 12 -4.72 -19.87 -0.59
C ALA A 12 -4.36 -19.26 -1.96
N ILE A 13 -4.92 -18.10 -2.30
CA ILE A 13 -4.59 -17.39 -3.55
C ILE A 13 -3.17 -16.82 -3.42
N ARG A 14 -2.28 -17.28 -4.30
CA ARG A 14 -0.91 -16.77 -4.42
C ARG A 14 -0.73 -16.05 -5.75
N THR A 15 -0.03 -14.94 -5.71
CA THR A 15 0.40 -14.18 -6.88
C THR A 15 1.90 -14.37 -7.11
N TRP A 16 2.35 -14.06 -8.33
CA TRP A 16 3.72 -14.35 -8.79
C TRP A 16 4.41 -13.13 -9.41
N THR A 17 3.69 -12.03 -9.62
CA THR A 17 4.25 -10.80 -10.20
C THR A 17 5.26 -10.19 -9.24
N LEU A 18 6.46 -9.90 -9.73
CA LEU A 18 7.46 -9.11 -9.00
C LEU A 18 7.09 -7.62 -9.16
N CYS A 19 6.52 -7.02 -8.11
CA CYS A 19 6.18 -5.59 -8.09
C CYS A 19 6.34 -5.01 -6.69
N GLY A 20 6.62 -3.71 -6.62
CA GLY A 20 6.78 -2.95 -5.37
C GLY A 20 8.04 -2.08 -5.36
N THR A 21 8.16 -1.26 -4.33
CA THR A 21 9.33 -0.40 -4.08
C THR A 21 10.43 -1.23 -3.40
N PRO A 22 11.67 -1.26 -3.91
CA PRO A 22 12.73 -2.18 -3.44
C PRO A 22 12.93 -2.24 -1.92
N GLU A 23 12.77 -1.11 -1.24
CA GLU A 23 12.98 -0.97 0.20
C GLU A 23 11.89 -1.67 1.05
N TYR A 24 10.72 -1.91 0.48
CA TYR A 24 9.55 -2.49 1.17
C TYR A 24 9.26 -3.93 0.73
N LEU A 25 10.06 -4.52 -0.17
CA LEU A 25 9.82 -5.86 -0.69
C LEU A 25 10.09 -6.95 0.35
N ALA A 26 9.15 -7.89 0.46
CA ALA A 26 9.31 -9.09 1.29
C ALA A 26 10.32 -10.07 0.68
N PRO A 27 11.08 -10.83 1.49
CA PRO A 27 12.13 -11.73 0.99
C PRO A 27 11.60 -12.81 0.05
N GLU A 28 10.37 -13.29 0.24
CA GLU A 28 9.70 -14.24 -0.65
C GLU A 28 9.38 -13.65 -2.02
N VAL A 29 9.10 -12.35 -2.10
CA VAL A 29 8.85 -11.63 -3.36
C VAL A 29 10.15 -11.49 -4.13
N ILE A 30 11.25 -11.13 -3.44
CA ILE A 30 12.60 -11.03 -4.03
C ILE A 30 13.09 -12.40 -4.52
N GLN A 31 12.72 -13.47 -3.83
CA GLN A 31 13.05 -14.85 -4.22
C GLN A 31 12.13 -15.43 -5.31
N SER A 32 11.24 -14.62 -5.89
CA SER A 32 10.27 -15.03 -6.91
C SER A 32 9.42 -16.23 -6.48
N LYS A 33 9.12 -16.34 -5.18
CA LYS A 33 8.24 -17.36 -4.63
C LYS A 33 6.80 -16.86 -4.66
N GLY A 34 5.86 -17.79 -4.80
CA GLY A 34 4.43 -17.48 -4.76
C GLY A 34 4.08 -16.84 -3.41
N HIS A 35 3.63 -15.59 -3.47
CA HIS A 35 3.35 -14.75 -2.32
C HIS A 35 1.85 -14.53 -2.14
N GLY A 36 1.44 -14.19 -0.92
CA GLY A 36 0.05 -13.88 -0.58
C GLY A 36 -0.01 -12.68 0.36
N ARG A 37 -1.09 -12.53 1.13
CA ARG A 37 -1.34 -11.38 2.03
C ARG A 37 -0.25 -11.12 3.10
N ALA A 38 0.68 -12.05 3.30
CA ALA A 38 1.80 -11.89 4.22
C ALA A 38 2.75 -10.75 3.81
N VAL A 39 2.86 -10.44 2.51
CA VAL A 39 3.75 -9.39 2.01
C VAL A 39 3.31 -7.99 2.45
N ASP A 40 2.01 -7.78 2.62
CA ASP A 40 1.45 -6.51 3.11
C ASP A 40 1.86 -6.26 4.57
N TRP A 41 1.91 -7.32 5.38
CA TRP A 41 2.37 -7.24 6.77
C TRP A 41 3.87 -6.97 6.87
N TRP A 42 4.66 -7.48 5.92
CA TRP A 42 6.08 -7.14 5.82
C TRP A 42 6.26 -5.66 5.49
N ALA A 43 5.58 -5.15 4.46
CA ALA A 43 5.66 -3.74 4.06
C ALA A 43 5.17 -2.80 5.18
N LEU A 44 4.09 -3.17 5.89
CA LEU A 44 3.63 -2.44 7.08
C LEU A 44 4.70 -2.42 8.17
N GLY A 45 5.44 -3.51 8.35
CA GLY A 45 6.57 -3.57 9.28
C GLY A 45 7.68 -2.58 8.93
N ILE A 46 8.05 -2.47 7.64
CA ILE A 46 9.04 -1.48 7.17
C ILE A 46 8.51 -0.05 7.33
N LEU A 47 7.24 0.22 7.00
CA LEU A 47 6.63 1.54 7.17
C LEU A 47 6.56 1.96 8.65
N VAL A 48 6.15 1.04 9.53
CA VAL A 48 6.13 1.29 10.97
C VAL A 48 7.55 1.46 11.51
N PHE A 49 8.53 0.72 10.99
CA PHE A 49 9.94 0.97 11.30
C PHE A 49 10.35 2.38 10.89
N GLU A 50 10.09 2.83 9.67
CA GLU A 50 10.41 4.19 9.23
C GLU A 50 9.75 5.27 10.09
N MET A 51 8.50 5.06 10.50
CA MET A 51 7.78 5.99 11.39
C MET A 51 8.27 5.95 12.85
N LEU A 52 8.83 4.84 13.32
CA LEU A 52 9.16 4.61 14.74
C LEU A 52 10.64 4.56 15.08
N ALA A 53 11.51 4.15 14.15
CA ALA A 53 12.94 3.87 14.34
C ALA A 53 13.77 5.16 14.47
N GLY A 54 13.42 6.00 15.44
CA GLY A 54 14.10 5.99 16.74
C GLY A 54 13.96 4.81 17.74
N ASP A 55 13.07 3.81 17.62
CA ASP A 55 12.93 2.72 18.62
C ASP A 55 12.51 1.32 18.10
N LEU A 56 12.90 0.31 18.90
CA LEU A 56 13.14 -1.13 18.69
C LEU A 56 12.15 -1.99 17.84
N ILE A 57 12.74 -2.85 17.01
CA ILE A 57 12.12 -3.85 16.11
C ILE A 57 11.41 -4.98 16.89
N LYS A 58 10.12 -5.18 16.61
CA LYS A 58 9.40 -6.44 16.89
C LYS A 58 8.87 -7.01 15.59
N LYS A 59 9.09 -8.31 15.35
CA LYS A 59 8.42 -9.04 14.26
C LYS A 59 6.93 -9.14 14.59
N PHE A 60 6.06 -8.62 13.71
CA PHE A 60 4.60 -8.73 13.84
C PHE A 60 4.16 -10.13 13.36
N LEU A 61 4.11 -11.09 14.29
CA LEU A 61 3.82 -12.50 13.99
C LEU A 61 2.31 -12.76 13.90
N ASN A 62 1.50 -11.97 14.62
CA ASN A 62 0.03 -12.07 14.64
C ASN A 62 -0.67 -11.04 13.74
N GLY A 63 0.04 -10.51 12.73
CA GLY A 63 -0.51 -9.52 11.79
C GLY A 63 -1.01 -8.25 12.48
N ALA A 64 -2.25 -7.85 12.18
CA ALA A 64 -2.85 -6.60 12.64
C ALA A 64 -2.85 -6.46 14.17
N ASP A 65 -3.02 -7.56 14.89
CA ASP A 65 -3.21 -7.51 16.34
C ASP A 65 -1.95 -7.07 17.08
N ASP A 66 -0.77 -7.44 16.60
CA ASP A 66 0.50 -7.00 17.18
C ASP A 66 0.73 -5.50 16.91
N VAL A 67 0.26 -4.99 15.77
CA VAL A 67 0.28 -3.55 15.43
C VAL A 67 -0.64 -2.78 16.38
N LYS A 68 -1.88 -3.23 16.55
CA LYS A 68 -2.87 -2.60 17.42
C LYS A 68 -2.43 -2.52 18.88
N LYS A 69 -1.68 -3.53 19.35
CA LYS A 69 -1.14 -3.62 20.72
C LYS A 69 0.16 -2.84 20.93
N HIS A 70 0.78 -2.31 19.87
CA HIS A 70 2.07 -1.64 19.99
C HIS A 70 1.96 -0.34 20.81
N ARG A 71 3.01 -0.02 21.60
CA ARG A 71 3.03 1.15 22.50
C ARG A 71 2.68 2.45 21.79
N TRP A 72 3.16 2.63 20.57
CA TRP A 72 2.90 3.82 19.76
C TRP A 72 1.40 4.03 19.50
N PHE A 73 0.66 2.95 19.27
CA PHE A 73 -0.78 2.98 19.01
C PHE A 73 -1.64 2.91 20.28
N LYS A 74 -1.06 2.97 21.49
CA LYS A 74 -1.82 2.85 22.74
C LYS A 74 -2.92 3.92 22.90
N VAL A 75 -2.72 5.10 22.28
CA VAL A 75 -3.67 6.22 22.32
C VAL A 75 -4.74 6.14 21.23
N VAL A 76 -4.66 5.18 20.32
CA VAL A 76 -5.58 5.02 19.20
C VAL A 76 -6.79 4.21 19.64
N ASP A 77 -7.96 4.82 19.58
CA ASP A 77 -9.24 4.13 19.69
C ASP A 77 -9.59 3.48 18.34
N TRP A 78 -9.29 2.20 18.22
CA TRP A 78 -9.48 1.41 17.00
C TRP A 78 -10.94 1.26 16.56
N GLU A 79 -11.92 1.45 17.47
CA GLU A 79 -13.35 1.44 17.13
C GLU A 79 -13.80 2.80 16.57
N ALA A 80 -13.16 3.89 17.00
CA ALA A 80 -13.44 5.24 16.51
C ALA A 80 -12.75 5.56 15.16
N VAL A 81 -11.67 4.88 14.81
CA VAL A 81 -10.95 5.05 13.53
C VAL A 81 -11.86 4.86 12.30
N PRO A 82 -12.57 3.73 12.12
CA PRO A 82 -13.43 3.54 10.94
C PRO A 82 -14.58 4.55 10.90
N LEU A 83 -14.99 5.07 12.05
CA LEU A 83 -16.02 6.12 12.17
C LEU A 83 -15.49 7.53 11.90
N ARG A 84 -14.17 7.70 11.65
CA ARG A 84 -13.49 9.00 11.46
C ARG A 84 -13.75 9.98 12.61
N LYS A 85 -13.91 9.47 13.84
CA LYS A 85 -14.24 10.28 15.04
C LYS A 85 -13.02 10.81 15.79
N MET A 86 -11.83 10.30 15.49
CA MET A 86 -10.60 10.79 16.10
C MET A 86 -10.03 11.96 15.30
N LYS A 87 -9.57 13.00 16.00
CA LYS A 87 -8.82 14.10 15.38
C LYS A 87 -7.42 13.60 14.99
N PRO A 88 -6.99 13.76 13.73
CA PRO A 88 -5.65 13.33 13.33
C PRO A 88 -4.57 14.19 14.01
N PRO A 89 -3.40 13.62 14.34
CA PRO A 89 -2.29 14.37 14.96
C PRO A 89 -1.77 15.52 14.09
N ILE A 90 -1.79 15.35 12.77
CA ILE A 90 -1.37 16.35 11.79
C ILE A 90 -2.59 16.69 10.94
N VAL A 91 -3.01 17.96 10.99
CA VAL A 91 -4.04 18.51 10.10
C VAL A 91 -3.30 19.34 9.05
N PRO A 92 -3.31 18.95 7.77
CA PRO A 92 -2.69 19.73 6.70
C PRO A 92 -3.26 21.15 6.66
N LYS A 93 -2.40 22.14 6.42
CA LYS A 93 -2.86 23.52 6.21
C LYS A 93 -3.34 23.64 4.77
N VAL A 94 -4.60 24.01 4.60
CA VAL A 94 -5.23 24.20 3.28
C VAL A 94 -5.90 25.57 3.30
N SER A 95 -5.61 26.38 2.28
CA SER A 95 -6.08 27.76 2.20
C SER A 95 -7.28 27.95 1.27
N HIS A 96 -7.38 27.15 0.20
CA HIS A 96 -8.44 27.24 -0.81
C HIS A 96 -8.61 25.92 -1.59
N GLU A 97 -9.66 25.83 -2.40
CA GLU A 97 -9.89 24.71 -3.32
C GLU A 97 -8.80 24.69 -4.42
N GLY A 98 -8.08 23.58 -4.56
CA GLY A 98 -6.94 23.47 -5.49
C GLY A 98 -5.58 23.84 -4.90
N ASP A 99 -5.48 24.09 -3.59
CA ASP A 99 -4.20 24.35 -2.90
C ASP A 99 -3.25 23.13 -2.97
N THR A 100 -2.15 23.27 -3.71
CA THR A 100 -1.10 22.26 -3.88
C THR A 100 0.13 22.48 -2.99
N SER A 101 0.06 23.38 -1.99
CA SER A 101 1.22 23.76 -1.16
C SER A 101 1.81 22.64 -0.30
N ASN A 102 1.08 21.55 -0.08
CA ASN A 102 1.57 20.37 0.64
C ASN A 102 2.19 19.31 -0.29
N PHE A 103 2.35 19.62 -1.59
CA PHE A 103 3.00 18.76 -2.58
C PHE A 103 4.27 19.43 -3.12
N ASP A 104 5.24 18.61 -3.52
CA ASP A 104 6.43 19.12 -4.19
C ASP A 104 6.09 19.65 -5.60
N VAL A 105 6.83 20.66 -6.04
CA VAL A 105 6.70 21.21 -7.40
C VAL A 105 7.57 20.38 -8.33
N TYR A 106 6.92 19.71 -9.27
CA TYR A 106 7.59 18.98 -10.35
C TYR A 106 7.54 19.80 -11.65
N PRO A 107 8.54 19.66 -12.55
CA PRO A 107 8.48 20.26 -13.87
C PRO A 107 7.27 19.76 -14.66
N GLU A 108 6.62 20.66 -15.39
CA GLU A 108 5.52 20.30 -16.30
C GLU A 108 6.09 19.79 -17.62
N ASP A 109 5.75 18.56 -18.01
CA ASP A 109 6.06 18.04 -19.34
C ASP A 109 5.03 18.52 -20.37
N ASP A 110 5.51 18.96 -21.53
CA ASP A 110 4.65 19.40 -22.64
C ASP A 110 4.16 18.20 -23.46
N TRP A 111 3.18 17.48 -22.89
CA TRP A 111 2.56 16.29 -23.48
C TRP A 111 1.93 16.53 -24.86
N LYS A 112 1.71 17.79 -25.26
CA LYS A 112 1.18 18.15 -26.59
C LYS A 112 2.14 17.86 -27.73
N LYS A 113 3.41 17.57 -27.41
CA LYS A 113 4.43 17.17 -28.39
C LYS A 113 4.39 15.68 -28.71
N ASP A 114 3.69 14.89 -27.90
CA ASP A 114 3.64 13.44 -28.08
C ASP A 114 2.71 13.07 -29.26
N PRO A 115 3.09 12.07 -30.07
CA PRO A 115 2.25 11.60 -31.16
C PRO A 115 0.98 10.93 -30.63
N ALA A 116 -0.09 10.99 -31.40
CA ALA A 116 -1.34 10.30 -31.07
C ALA A 116 -1.10 8.78 -30.94
N VAL A 117 -1.66 8.19 -29.89
CA VAL A 117 -1.55 6.75 -29.61
C VAL A 117 -2.23 5.94 -30.73
N PRO A 118 -1.56 4.91 -31.30
CA PRO A 118 -2.16 4.05 -32.30
C PRO A 118 -3.43 3.35 -31.82
N GLN A 119 -4.40 3.14 -32.72
CA GLN A 119 -5.68 2.52 -32.38
C GLN A 119 -5.53 1.15 -31.70
N LYS A 120 -4.54 0.35 -32.13
CA LYS A 120 -4.20 -0.96 -31.54
C LYS A 120 -3.88 -0.88 -30.05
N ASP A 121 -3.22 0.20 -29.62
CA ASP A 121 -2.77 0.38 -28.24
C ASP A 121 -3.91 0.95 -27.40
N LEU A 122 -4.82 1.72 -28.02
CA LEU A 122 -6.09 2.12 -27.41
C LEU A 122 -7.01 0.92 -27.12
N GLU A 123 -6.87 -0.19 -27.85
CA GLU A 123 -7.73 -1.36 -27.63
C GLU A 123 -7.53 -2.02 -26.27
N ILE A 124 -6.32 -1.89 -25.70
CA ILE A 124 -5.94 -2.44 -24.40
C ILE A 124 -6.75 -1.77 -23.27
N PHE A 125 -7.24 -0.55 -23.49
CA PHE A 125 -7.98 0.25 -22.52
C PHE A 125 -9.49 0.27 -22.74
N LYS A 126 -10.04 -0.56 -23.65
CA LYS A 126 -11.49 -0.58 -23.96
C LYS A 126 -12.39 -0.90 -22.75
N ASN A 127 -11.82 -1.54 -21.72
CA ASN A 127 -12.52 -1.95 -20.50
C ASN A 127 -11.99 -1.23 -19.24
N PHE A 128 -11.24 -0.13 -19.41
CA PHE A 128 -10.82 0.73 -18.31
C PHE A 128 -12.01 1.54 -17.80
#